data_AF-Q7N999-F1
#
_entry.id   AF-Q7N999-F1
#
_cell.length_a   1.000
_cell.length_b   1.000
_cell.length_c   1.000
_cell.angle_alpha   90.00
_cell.angle_beta   90.00
_cell.angle_gamma   90.00
#
_symmetry.space_group_name_H-M   'P 1'
#
loop_
_entity.id
_entity.type
_entity.pdbx_description
1 polymer ?
#
loop_
_entity_poly.entity_id
_entity_poly.type
_entity_poly.pdbx_seq_one_letter_code
_entity_poly.pdbx_strand_id
1 'polypeptide(L)' 'MITLDELLEKRSPESRRRIAKKVDEMKREIRLYQIREARDVPQTELAVVLGIKQPTVAKMEQSDNDL' A
#
# COMPACT_ATOMS: atom_id res chain seq x y z
N MET A 1 -8.17 -27.59 -13.57
CA MET A 1 -7.50 -26.32 -13.22
C MET A 1 -7.65 -26.18 -11.72
N ILE A 2 -6.55 -26.11 -10.99
CA ILE A 2 -6.58 -26.01 -9.52
C ILE A 2 -6.88 -24.55 -9.13
N THR A 3 -7.79 -24.34 -8.20
CA THR A 3 -8.16 -23.00 -7.73
C THR A 3 -7.12 -22.47 -6.73
N LEU A 4 -7.14 -21.15 -6.50
CA LEU A 4 -6.25 -20.52 -5.53
C LEU A 4 -6.48 -21.07 -4.12
N ASP A 5 -7.73 -21.32 -3.75
CA ASP A 5 -8.11 -21.85 -2.44
C ASP A 5 -7.56 -23.27 -2.25
N GLU A 6 -7.68 -24.13 -3.26
CA GLU A 6 -7.11 -25.49 -3.26
C GLU A 6 -5.58 -25.50 -3.14
N LEU A 7 -4.90 -24.47 -3.64
CA LEU A 7 -3.45 -24.27 -3.49
C LEU A 7 -3.07 -23.83 -2.08
N LEU A 8 -3.91 -22.99 -1.45
CA LEU A 8 -3.71 -22.50 -0.09
C LEU A 8 -4.00 -23.57 0.98
N GLU A 9 -4.93 -24.48 0.70
CA GLU A 9 -5.22 -25.63 1.55
C GLU A 9 -4.05 -26.61 1.64
N LYS A 10 -3.33 -26.81 0.52
CA LYS A 10 -2.14 -27.67 0.43
C LYS A 10 -0.89 -27.07 1.10
N ARG A 11 -0.93 -25.78 1.49
CA ARG A 11 0.19 -25.12 2.18
C ARG A 11 0.22 -25.51 3.66
N SER A 12 1.44 -25.61 4.20
CA SER A 12 1.60 -25.87 5.64
C SER A 12 0.99 -24.76 6.50
N PRO A 13 0.51 -25.07 7.72
CA PRO A 13 0.00 -24.06 8.66
C PRO A 13 0.99 -22.92 8.93
N GLU A 14 2.29 -23.22 9.01
CA GLU A 14 3.34 -22.20 9.18
C GLU A 14 3.44 -21.28 7.96
N SER A 15 3.33 -21.83 6.75
CA SER A 15 3.34 -21.03 5.53
C SER A 15 2.14 -20.10 5.47
N ARG A 16 0.95 -20.58 5.87
CA ARG A 16 -0.27 -19.75 5.95
C ARG A 16 -0.12 -18.63 6.98
N ARG A 17 0.44 -18.91 8.15
CA ARG A 17 0.70 -17.90 9.20
C ARG A 17 1.68 -16.82 8.74
N ARG A 18 2.76 -17.19 8.05
CA ARG A 18 3.71 -16.21 7.48
C ARG A 18 3.05 -15.30 6.46
N ILE A 19 2.23 -15.86 5.57
CA ILE A 19 1.49 -15.08 4.57
C ILE A 19 0.51 -14.12 5.26
N ALA A 20 -0.28 -14.61 6.21
CA ALA A 20 -1.24 -13.77 6.95
C ALA A 20 -0.55 -12.62 7.70
N LYS A 21 0.60 -12.88 8.35
CA LYS A 21 1.40 -11.85 9.02
C LYS A 21 1.88 -10.79 8.02
N LYS A 22 2.40 -11.22 6.87
CA LYS A 22 2.86 -10.31 5.82
C LYS A 22 1.71 -9.47 5.25
N VAL A 23 0.53 -10.07 5.09
CA VAL A 23 -0.68 -9.35 4.68
C VAL A 23 -1.12 -8.33 5.72
N ASP A 24 -1.04 -8.64 7.01
CA ASP A 24 -1.35 -7.68 8.08
C ASP A 24 -0.35 -6.51 8.10
N GLU A 25 0.93 -6.80 7.89
CA GLU A 25 1.98 -5.78 7.74
C GLU A 25 1.74 -4.89 6.52
N MET A 26 1.40 -5.48 5.35
CA MET A 26 1.05 -4.72 4.14
C MET A 26 -0.24 -3.91 4.30
N LYS A 27 -1.24 -4.40 5.04
CA LYS A 27 -2.47 -3.66 5.33
C LYS A 27 -2.24 -2.45 6.25
N ARG A 28 -1.20 -2.48 7.08
CA ARG A 28 -0.84 -1.36 7.95
C ARG A 28 -0.13 -0.23 7.19
N GLU A 29 0.40 -0.52 6.02
CA GLU A 29 1.00 0.47 5.14
C GLU A 29 -0.11 1.24 4.42
N ILE A 30 -0.52 2.37 5.01
CA ILE A 30 -1.40 3.31 4.32
C ILE A 30 -0.51 4.21 3.46
N ARG A 31 -0.71 4.15 2.13
CA ARG A 31 0.08 4.94 1.18
C ARG A 31 -0.24 6.42 1.28
N LEU A 32 0.73 7.29 1.03
CA LEU A 32 0.55 8.74 1.11
C LEU A 32 -0.63 9.22 0.23
N TYR A 33 -0.76 8.67 -0.98
CA TYR A 33 -1.88 8.92 -1.89
C TYR A 33 -3.24 8.60 -1.25
N GLN A 34 -3.36 7.47 -0.55
CA GLN A 34 -4.61 7.04 0.08
C GLN A 34 -4.99 7.95 1.24
N ILE A 35 -4.01 8.41 2.04
CA ILE A 35 -4.23 9.38 3.11
C ILE A 35 -4.73 10.71 2.54
N ARG A 36 -4.10 11.16 1.45
CA ARG A 36 -4.44 12.42 0.78
C ARG A 36 -5.86 12.39 0.20
N GLU A 37 -6.21 11.33 -0.52
CA GLU A 37 -7.56 11.14 -1.09
C GLU A 37 -8.62 11.04 0.00
N ALA A 38 -8.36 10.32 1.10
CA ALA A 38 -9.30 10.22 2.22
C ALA A 38 -9.58 11.55 2.94
N ARG A 39 -8.80 12.60 2.64
CA ARG A 39 -8.93 13.95 3.18
C ARG A 39 -9.36 14.97 2.12
N ASP A 40 -9.63 14.52 0.89
CA ASP A 40 -9.96 15.38 -0.26
C ASP A 40 -8.90 16.48 -0.54
N VAL A 41 -7.64 16.21 -0.22
CA VAL A 41 -6.55 17.19 -0.36
C VAL A 41 -5.94 17.09 -1.76
N PRO A 42 -5.85 18.17 -2.56
CA PRO A 42 -5.10 18.16 -3.81
C PRO A 42 -3.59 17.98 -3.58
N GLN A 43 -2.91 17.32 -4.52
CA GLN A 43 -1.46 17.12 -4.44
C GLN A 43 -0.67 18.44 -4.43
N THR A 44 -1.18 19.46 -5.12
CA THR A 44 -0.62 20.82 -5.13
C THR A 44 -0.73 21.49 -3.77
N GLU A 45 -1.85 21.30 -3.07
CA GLU A 45 -2.07 21.83 -1.72
C GLU A 45 -1.13 21.15 -0.72
N LEU A 46 -1.02 19.83 -0.78
CA LEU A 46 -0.07 19.07 0.06
C LEU A 46 1.37 19.54 -0.16
N ALA A 47 1.77 19.82 -1.40
CA ALA A 47 3.09 20.34 -1.72
C ALA A 47 3.35 21.71 -1.08
N VAL A 48 2.36 22.61 -1.12
CA VAL A 48 2.45 23.94 -0.49
C VAL A 48 2.58 23.82 1.03
N VAL A 49 1.75 23.00 1.68
CA VAL A 49 1.80 22.77 3.13
C VAL A 49 3.15 22.21 3.57
N LEU A 50 3.71 21.31 2.78
CA LEU A 50 5.01 20.68 3.05
C LEU A 50 6.22 21.55 2.63
N GLY A 51 6.00 22.69 1.96
CA GLY A 51 7.08 23.57 1.48
C GLY A 51 7.96 22.93 0.40
N ILE A 52 7.44 21.95 -0.35
CA ILE A 52 8.16 21.23 -1.41
C ILE A 52 7.47 21.41 -2.76
N LYS A 53 8.16 21.01 -3.84
CA LYS A 53 7.58 21.06 -5.18
C LYS A 53 6.59 19.91 -5.38
N GLN A 54 5.48 20.15 -6.07
CA GLN A 54 4.47 19.12 -6.37
C GLN A 54 5.05 17.86 -7.07
N PRO A 55 6.03 17.95 -7.99
CA PRO A 55 6.66 16.75 -8.55
C PRO A 55 7.40 15.89 -7.52
N THR A 56 7.85 16.48 -6.40
CA THR A 56 8.44 15.73 -5.28
C THR A 56 7.37 14.89 -4.59
N VAL A 57 6.19 15.44 -4.34
CA VAL A 57 5.03 14.70 -3.80
C VAL A 57 4.63 13.56 -4.75
N ALA A 58 4.60 13.82 -6.06
CA ALA A 58 4.28 12.80 -7.06
C ALA A 58 5.26 11.62 -7.04
N LYS A 59 6.57 11.87 -6.86
CA LYS A 59 7.57 10.80 -6.71
C LYS A 59 7.40 10.00 -5.43
N MET A 60 7.04 10.66 -4.32
CA MET A 60 6.75 10.00 -3.05
C MET A 60 5.53 9.08 -3.21
N GLU A 61 4.43 9.58 -3.78
CA GLU A 61 3.22 8.79 -4.00
C GLU A 61 3.38 7.66 -5.03
N GLN A 62 4.24 7.82 -6.05
CA GLN A 62 4.56 6.76 -7.02
C GLN A 62 5.41 5.65 -6.40
N SER A 63 6.44 6.00 -5.62
CA SER A 63 7.31 5.03 -4.96
C SER A 63 6.52 4.12 -4.01
N ASP A 64 5.49 4.67 -3.38
CA ASP A 64 4.56 3.92 -2.53
C ASP A 64 3.60 3.02 -3.34
N ASN A 65 3.26 3.37 -4.58
CA ASN A 65 2.29 2.65 -5.42
C ASN A 65 2.89 1.50 -6.25
N ASP A 66 4.21 1.42 -6.39
CA ASP A 66 4.91 0.38 -7.17
C ASP A 66 5.15 -0.93 -6.38
N LEU A 67 4.72 -1.01 -5.11
CA LEU A 67 4.77 -2.19 -4.22
C LEU A 67 3.43 -2.94 -4.14
#